data_AF-A0A7X6NX80-F1
#
_entry.id   AF-A0A7X6NX80-F1
#
_cell.length_a   1.000
_cell.length_b   1.000
_cell.length_c   1.000
_cell.angle_alpha   90.00
_cell.angle_beta   90.00
_cell.angle_gamma   90.00
#
_symmetry.space_group_name_H-M   'P 1'
#
loop_
_entity.id
_entity.type
_entity.pdbx_description
1 polymer ?
#
loop_
_entity_poly.entity_id
_entity_poly.type
_entity_poly.pdbx_seq_one_letter_code
_entity_poly.pdbx_strand_id
1 'polypeptide(L)'
;MLEKLKELEIERRIKQDQIILDLETKIGEICQKHDCTKETSETILNEKLSNYKTQLELLYKKQERSLMNRIYHNPNSKISRNIQELSSKVSDLESIIRNITGLINDISKRRLEIWDDVMSLKNIQELGISFKEGVEILKSHNIPLVLDAGDKKPILNPEVYDGLHNFALVHKTNYLPSDSVIKTSAAASAKLKSSYAYKQDSQLKEFEYDYFNKRDTVHFSVNGEVRNHVNGQWDQCKYAIIVPMELVSLDRFTKHAVQDTYAAGNFKLPAGSYLLCPVNEKEEAMKKNPNINIVAYSGENVLGYATSLLEMLGYSSKNINDHSWGENKQNQGAKKQATKYYDLLATIKPDIDFSPHFLDFDYLKETWLTDVSDYTAFIGKLIDEEIKVPEDELKRLINLKDVYSHLLDNEKFDLNLQLQVLEEFQNSLAIRNLGFNEEEFKFLLEQVKPSSSEEVVLLNQRFKELLFSKLKGKLSYFQEQEIEINKGRLE
;
A
#
# COMPACT_ATOMS: atom_id res chain seq x y z
N MET A 1 -14.46 -5.75 2.67
CA MET A 1 -14.20 -5.97 4.13
C MET A 1 -15.47 -5.92 5.00
N LEU A 2 -16.29 -4.86 4.86
CA LEU A 2 -17.46 -4.60 5.71
C LEU A 2 -18.47 -5.75 5.79
N GLU A 3 -18.85 -6.35 4.65
CA GLU A 3 -19.84 -7.43 4.60
C GLU A 3 -19.46 -8.61 5.50
N LYS A 4 -18.16 -8.92 5.57
CA LYS A 4 -17.68 -10.01 6.40
C LYS A 4 -17.68 -9.69 7.89
N LEU A 5 -17.38 -8.45 8.27
CA LEU A 5 -17.49 -8.01 9.65
C LEU A 5 -18.95 -7.96 10.11
N LYS A 6 -19.89 -7.61 9.22
CA LYS A 6 -21.33 -7.72 9.48
C LYS A 6 -21.73 -9.16 9.79
N GLU A 7 -21.30 -10.13 8.97
CA GLU A 7 -21.59 -11.56 9.22
C GLU A 7 -21.09 -12.02 10.59
N LEU A 8 -19.86 -11.64 10.98
CA LEU A 8 -19.25 -12.05 12.26
C LEU A 8 -19.91 -11.37 13.48
N GLU A 9 -20.26 -10.09 13.37
CA GLU A 9 -20.97 -9.38 14.45
C GLU A 9 -22.39 -9.94 14.63
N ILE A 10 -23.06 -10.33 13.54
CA ILE A 10 -24.33 -11.06 13.59
C ILE A 10 -24.14 -12.40 14.32
N GLU A 11 -23.12 -13.19 13.99
CA GLU A 11 -22.85 -14.46 14.66
C GLU A 11 -22.59 -14.28 16.16
N ARG A 12 -21.85 -13.23 16.53
CA ARG A 12 -21.59 -12.86 17.93
C ARG A 12 -22.87 -12.48 18.67
N ARG A 13 -23.74 -11.65 18.09
CA ARG A 13 -25.02 -11.25 18.68
C ARG A 13 -25.98 -12.43 18.81
N ILE A 14 -26.04 -13.31 17.81
CA ILE A 14 -26.79 -14.58 17.88
C ILE A 14 -26.30 -15.43 19.07
N LYS A 15 -24.98 -15.55 19.25
CA LYS A 15 -24.41 -16.29 20.39
C LYS A 15 -24.74 -15.62 21.73
N GLN A 16 -24.71 -14.28 21.81
CA GLN A 16 -25.09 -13.54 23.02
C GLN A 16 -26.57 -13.69 23.35
N ASP A 17 -27.46 -13.57 22.36
CA ASP A 17 -28.90 -13.74 22.54
C ASP A 17 -29.25 -15.19 22.93
N GLN A 18 -28.55 -16.18 22.35
CA GLN A 18 -28.69 -17.58 22.77
C GLN A 18 -28.21 -17.79 24.21
N ILE A 19 -27.12 -17.14 24.63
CA ILE A 19 -26.63 -17.18 26.02
C ILE A 19 -27.62 -16.49 26.96
N ILE A 20 -28.18 -15.34 26.61
CA ILE A 20 -29.19 -14.63 27.41
C ILE A 20 -30.44 -15.48 27.53
N LEU A 21 -30.89 -16.11 26.44
CA LEU A 21 -32.04 -17.00 26.47
C LEU A 21 -31.78 -18.25 27.30
N ASP A 22 -30.61 -18.87 27.14
CA ASP A 22 -30.20 -20.03 27.94
C ASP A 22 -30.09 -19.65 29.43
N LEU A 23 -29.69 -18.42 29.74
CA LEU A 23 -29.64 -17.88 31.10
C LEU A 23 -31.03 -17.55 31.65
N GLU A 24 -31.91 -16.91 30.89
CA GLU A 24 -33.31 -16.63 31.27
C GLU A 24 -34.13 -17.90 31.44
N THR A 25 -33.94 -18.87 30.54
CA THR A 25 -34.51 -20.22 30.62
C THR A 25 -33.97 -20.94 31.85
N LYS A 26 -32.65 -20.93 32.07
CA LYS A 26 -32.06 -21.48 33.30
C LYS A 26 -32.54 -20.73 34.56
N ILE A 27 -32.75 -19.41 34.53
CA ILE A 27 -33.27 -18.62 35.66
C ILE A 27 -34.73 -18.99 35.92
N GLY A 28 -35.56 -19.13 34.90
CA GLY A 28 -36.94 -19.59 35.00
C GLY A 28 -37.05 -21.01 35.55
N GLU A 29 -36.18 -21.91 35.07
CA GLU A 29 -36.08 -23.30 35.55
C GLU A 29 -35.53 -23.39 37.00
N ILE A 30 -34.59 -22.52 37.40
CA ILE A 30 -34.04 -22.45 38.76
C ILE A 30 -35.05 -21.86 39.75
N CYS A 31 -35.79 -20.82 39.35
CA CYS A 31 -36.87 -20.21 40.13
C CYS A 31 -38.05 -21.17 40.31
N GLN A 32 -38.34 -22.04 39.33
CA GLN A 32 -39.40 -23.05 39.43
C GLN A 32 -38.98 -24.31 40.20
N LYS A 33 -37.72 -24.76 40.07
CA LYS A 33 -37.32 -26.09 40.54
C LYS A 33 -36.81 -26.12 41.98
N HIS A 34 -36.53 -24.99 42.64
CA HIS A 34 -35.94 -25.07 43.98
C HIS A 34 -36.20 -23.99 45.05
N ASP A 35 -36.55 -22.74 44.78
CA ASP A 35 -35.95 -21.69 45.64
C ASP A 35 -34.39 -21.89 45.73
N CYS A 36 -33.77 -22.35 44.61
CA CYS A 36 -32.35 -22.73 44.30
C CYS A 36 -31.74 -24.06 44.91
N THR A 37 -30.95 -24.95 44.25
CA THR A 37 -29.81 -24.88 43.26
C THR A 37 -29.58 -26.19 42.41
N LYS A 38 -28.52 -26.28 41.56
CA LYS A 38 -28.55 -26.53 40.08
C LYS A 38 -27.91 -27.82 39.48
N GLU A 39 -27.22 -28.71 40.20
CA GLU A 39 -26.19 -29.58 39.53
C GLU A 39 -26.59 -31.04 39.18
N THR A 40 -27.74 -31.55 39.61
CA THR A 40 -28.13 -32.97 39.38
C THR A 40 -29.13 -33.18 38.22
N SER A 41 -29.47 -32.13 37.47
CA SER A 41 -30.75 -32.04 36.76
C SER A 41 -30.75 -32.52 35.30
N GLU A 42 -29.68 -32.38 34.52
CA GLU A 42 -29.72 -32.60 33.05
C GLU A 42 -29.75 -34.09 32.66
N THR A 43 -28.96 -34.95 33.30
CA THR A 43 -28.92 -36.39 32.97
C THR A 43 -30.20 -37.11 33.41
N ILE A 44 -30.73 -36.73 34.59
CA ILE A 44 -31.98 -37.28 35.13
C ILE A 44 -33.19 -36.82 34.30
N LEU A 45 -33.15 -35.61 33.72
CA LEU A 45 -34.28 -35.07 32.96
C LEU A 45 -34.45 -35.77 31.60
N ASN A 46 -33.36 -36.03 30.88
CA ASN A 46 -33.44 -36.71 29.57
C ASN A 46 -33.80 -38.20 29.71
N GLU A 47 -33.27 -38.89 30.73
CA GLU A 47 -33.70 -40.25 31.06
C GLU A 47 -35.16 -40.29 31.52
N LYS A 48 -35.61 -39.34 32.35
CA LYS A 48 -37.01 -39.25 32.76
C LYS A 48 -37.92 -38.89 31.60
N LEU A 49 -37.56 -38.00 30.69
CA LEU A 49 -38.42 -37.59 29.56
C LEU A 49 -38.63 -38.76 28.57
N SER A 50 -37.57 -39.52 28.28
CA SER A 50 -37.64 -40.73 27.46
C SER A 50 -38.48 -41.82 28.14
N ASN A 51 -38.23 -42.06 29.44
CA ASN A 51 -38.97 -43.05 30.23
C ASN A 51 -40.43 -42.63 30.45
N TYR A 52 -40.73 -41.33 30.57
CA TYR A 52 -42.10 -40.80 30.64
C TYR A 52 -42.84 -40.93 29.31
N LYS A 53 -42.20 -40.69 28.16
CA LYS A 53 -42.81 -40.95 26.84
C LYS A 53 -43.13 -42.43 26.64
N THR A 54 -42.19 -43.32 26.95
CA THR A 54 -42.40 -44.78 26.86
C THR A 54 -43.45 -45.28 27.87
N GLN A 55 -43.47 -44.73 29.08
CA GLN A 55 -44.50 -45.03 30.09
C GLN A 55 -45.86 -44.45 29.71
N LEU A 56 -45.95 -43.28 29.08
CA LEU A 56 -47.19 -42.70 28.57
C LEU A 56 -47.77 -43.53 27.43
N GLU A 57 -46.95 -44.01 26.49
CA GLU A 57 -47.42 -44.90 25.42
C GLU A 57 -47.82 -46.29 25.93
N LEU A 58 -47.10 -46.84 26.91
CA LEU A 58 -47.46 -48.08 27.59
C LEU A 58 -48.72 -47.90 28.47
N LEU A 59 -48.88 -46.76 29.14
CA LEU A 59 -50.07 -46.43 29.94
C LEU A 59 -51.26 -46.16 29.04
N TYR A 60 -51.10 -45.52 27.88
CA TYR A 60 -52.16 -45.35 26.88
C TYR A 60 -52.61 -46.72 26.35
N LYS A 61 -51.68 -47.59 25.93
CA LYS A 61 -52.01 -48.95 25.44
C LYS A 61 -52.59 -49.86 26.54
N LYS A 62 -52.14 -49.71 27.80
CA LYS A 62 -52.61 -50.50 28.95
C LYS A 62 -53.93 -49.95 29.50
N GLN A 63 -54.18 -48.64 29.42
CA GLN A 63 -55.48 -48.02 29.72
C GLN A 63 -56.48 -48.25 28.61
N GLU A 64 -56.11 -48.28 27.33
CA GLU A 64 -57.01 -48.61 26.22
C GLU A 64 -57.50 -50.07 26.34
N ARG A 65 -56.58 -51.01 26.64
CA ARG A 65 -56.93 -52.40 26.99
C ARG A 65 -57.72 -52.51 28.30
N SER A 66 -57.49 -51.65 29.29
CA SER A 66 -58.23 -51.61 30.56
C SER A 66 -59.58 -50.88 30.45
N LEU A 67 -59.75 -49.93 29.54
CA LEU A 67 -60.99 -49.21 29.23
C LEU A 67 -61.93 -50.15 28.47
N MET A 68 -61.42 -50.88 27.48
CA MET A 68 -62.21 -51.90 26.77
C MET A 68 -62.69 -53.01 27.71
N ASN A 69 -61.91 -53.39 28.74
CA ASN A 69 -62.32 -54.37 29.75
C ASN A 69 -63.18 -53.81 30.89
N ARG A 70 -63.14 -52.49 31.18
CA ARG A 70 -63.89 -51.88 32.30
C ARG A 70 -65.15 -51.11 31.90
N ILE A 71 -65.31 -50.76 30.62
CA ILE A 71 -66.59 -50.29 30.06
C ILE A 71 -67.68 -51.37 30.23
N TYR A 72 -67.30 -52.65 30.36
CA TYR A 72 -68.25 -53.72 30.64
C TYR A 72 -68.83 -53.67 32.07
N HIS A 73 -68.07 -53.35 33.13
CA HIS A 73 -68.57 -53.47 34.52
C HIS A 73 -68.13 -52.30 35.45
N ASN A 74 -69.11 -51.45 35.78
CA ASN A 74 -69.26 -50.61 36.98
C ASN A 74 -68.55 -49.21 37.00
N PRO A 75 -69.30 -48.09 37.13
CA PRO A 75 -68.76 -46.74 37.13
C PRO A 75 -68.39 -46.29 38.56
N ASN A 76 -67.17 -45.79 38.79
CA ASN A 76 -66.85 -45.16 40.07
C ASN A 76 -65.81 -44.02 39.98
N SER A 77 -66.04 -43.02 40.82
CA SER A 77 -65.50 -41.65 40.88
C SER A 77 -63.97 -41.45 40.88
N LYS A 78 -63.18 -42.51 41.05
CA LYS A 78 -61.70 -42.44 41.16
C LYS A 78 -61.00 -42.30 39.81
N ILE A 79 -61.56 -42.91 38.75
CA ILE A 79 -61.05 -42.77 37.37
C ILE A 79 -61.28 -41.34 36.87
N SER A 80 -62.44 -40.76 37.18
CA SER A 80 -62.77 -39.39 36.82
C SER A 80 -61.76 -38.37 37.41
N ARG A 81 -61.39 -38.50 38.70
CA ARG A 81 -60.36 -37.65 39.32
C ARG A 81 -58.99 -37.75 38.65
N ASN A 82 -58.51 -38.97 38.36
CA ASN A 82 -57.20 -39.14 37.73
C ASN A 82 -57.18 -38.60 36.29
N ILE A 83 -58.28 -38.74 35.55
CA ILE A 83 -58.43 -38.13 34.22
C ILE A 83 -58.44 -36.61 34.33
N GLN A 84 -59.12 -36.06 35.34
CA GLN A 84 -59.17 -34.62 35.58
C GLN A 84 -57.80 -34.04 35.95
N GLU A 85 -57.03 -34.74 36.78
CA GLU A 85 -55.67 -34.36 37.18
C GLU A 85 -54.69 -34.44 36.00
N LEU A 86 -54.79 -35.49 35.17
CA LEU A 86 -53.99 -35.61 33.94
C LEU A 86 -54.35 -34.53 32.93
N SER A 87 -55.64 -34.22 32.77
CA SER A 87 -56.11 -33.16 31.87
C SER A 87 -55.61 -31.78 32.31
N SER A 88 -55.57 -31.51 33.63
CA SER A 88 -54.95 -30.31 34.17
C SER A 88 -53.46 -30.23 33.82
N LYS A 89 -52.71 -31.31 34.03
CA LYS A 89 -51.27 -31.35 33.71
C LYS A 89 -50.99 -31.20 32.21
N VAL A 90 -51.85 -31.74 31.35
CA VAL A 90 -51.76 -31.55 29.90
C VAL A 90 -52.03 -30.09 29.52
N SER A 91 -53.06 -29.47 30.12
CA SER A 91 -53.35 -28.05 29.92
C SER A 91 -52.19 -27.14 30.35
N ASP A 92 -51.54 -27.46 31.48
CA ASP A 92 -50.37 -26.71 31.96
C ASP A 92 -49.19 -26.85 30.99
N LEU A 93 -48.94 -28.06 30.47
CA LEU A 93 -47.90 -28.31 29.48
C LEU A 93 -48.18 -27.60 28.14
N GLU A 94 -49.42 -27.57 27.67
CA GLU A 94 -49.80 -26.81 26.48
C GLU A 94 -49.59 -25.31 26.66
N SER A 95 -49.84 -24.77 27.87
CA SER A 95 -49.56 -23.38 28.21
C SER A 95 -48.06 -23.08 28.15
N ILE A 96 -47.23 -23.96 28.71
CA ILE A 96 -45.77 -23.83 28.67
C ILE A 96 -45.25 -23.89 27.22
N ILE A 97 -45.75 -24.82 26.40
CA ILE A 97 -45.37 -24.94 24.99
C ILE A 97 -45.74 -23.66 24.21
N ARG A 98 -46.93 -23.09 24.45
CA ARG A 98 -47.34 -21.82 23.83
C ARG A 98 -46.40 -20.67 24.20
N ASN A 99 -46.02 -20.57 25.48
CA ASN A 99 -45.10 -19.54 25.95
C ASN A 99 -43.70 -19.68 25.32
N ILE A 100 -43.16 -20.90 25.27
CA ILE A 100 -41.87 -21.18 24.63
C ILE A 100 -41.92 -20.85 23.13
N THR A 101 -43.01 -21.21 22.46
CA THR A 101 -43.20 -20.90 21.03
C THR A 101 -43.27 -19.39 20.80
N GLY A 102 -43.94 -18.64 21.68
CA GLY A 102 -43.97 -17.18 21.66
C GLY A 102 -42.57 -16.56 21.78
N LEU A 103 -41.78 -17.02 22.76
CA LEU A 103 -40.40 -16.58 22.94
C LEU A 103 -39.52 -16.88 21.72
N ILE A 104 -39.61 -18.07 21.13
CA ILE A 104 -38.87 -18.43 19.92
C ILE A 104 -39.20 -17.48 18.76
N ASN A 105 -40.48 -17.13 18.60
CA ASN A 105 -40.91 -16.19 17.56
C ASN A 105 -40.37 -14.78 17.83
N ASP A 106 -40.39 -14.31 19.09
CA ASP A 106 -39.87 -12.99 19.46
C ASP A 106 -38.35 -12.88 19.23
N ILE A 107 -37.60 -13.94 19.54
CA ILE A 107 -36.14 -14.01 19.25
C ILE A 107 -35.91 -14.00 17.75
N SER A 108 -36.67 -14.80 17.00
CA SER A 108 -36.53 -14.86 15.55
C SER A 108 -36.81 -13.51 14.91
N LYS A 109 -37.79 -12.78 15.43
CA LYS A 109 -38.12 -11.42 15.01
C LYS A 109 -36.99 -10.43 15.37
N ARG A 110 -36.50 -10.44 16.62
CA ARG A 110 -35.35 -9.61 17.03
C ARG A 110 -34.10 -9.91 16.20
N ARG A 111 -33.88 -11.17 15.85
CA ARG A 111 -32.76 -11.58 15.00
C ARG A 111 -32.89 -11.01 13.58
N LEU A 112 -34.10 -10.96 13.03
CA LEU A 112 -34.37 -10.27 11.75
C LEU A 112 -34.18 -8.76 11.87
N GLU A 113 -34.63 -8.14 12.96
CA GLU A 113 -34.41 -6.71 13.23
C GLU A 113 -32.91 -6.38 13.35
N ILE A 114 -32.14 -7.16 14.11
CA ILE A 114 -30.68 -7.05 14.21
C ILE A 114 -30.02 -7.27 12.86
N TRP A 115 -30.51 -8.24 12.07
CA TRP A 115 -30.02 -8.50 10.73
C TRP A 115 -30.21 -7.29 9.82
N ASP A 116 -31.40 -6.70 9.80
CA ASP A 116 -31.70 -5.51 9.02
C ASP A 116 -30.86 -4.31 9.49
N ASP A 117 -30.72 -4.11 10.80
CA ASP A 117 -29.90 -3.04 11.38
C ASP A 117 -28.43 -3.19 10.98
N VAL A 118 -27.82 -4.35 11.18
CA VAL A 118 -26.41 -4.59 10.84
C VAL A 118 -26.20 -4.55 9.32
N MET A 119 -27.13 -5.09 8.53
CA MET A 119 -27.04 -5.05 7.07
C MET A 119 -27.23 -3.63 6.52
N SER A 120 -27.93 -2.75 7.22
CA SER A 120 -28.10 -1.35 6.84
C SER A 120 -26.85 -0.49 7.04
N LEU A 121 -25.89 -0.92 7.87
CA LEU A 121 -24.67 -0.16 8.17
C LEU A 121 -23.82 0.03 6.92
N LYS A 122 -23.21 1.20 6.77
CA LYS A 122 -22.45 1.55 5.57
C LYS A 122 -20.95 1.39 5.73
N ASN A 123 -20.47 1.23 6.96
CA ASN A 123 -19.04 1.13 7.26
C ASN A 123 -18.75 0.39 8.57
N ILE A 124 -17.46 0.08 8.79
CA ILE A 124 -17.00 -0.70 9.95
C ILE A 124 -17.01 0.11 11.26
N GLN A 125 -16.92 1.44 11.16
CA GLN A 125 -16.92 2.34 12.33
C GLN A 125 -18.31 2.38 12.97
N GLU A 126 -19.37 2.25 12.18
CA GLU A 126 -20.75 2.10 12.64
C GLU A 126 -20.98 0.79 13.43
N LEU A 127 -20.09 -0.20 13.31
CA LEU A 127 -20.07 -1.39 14.19
C LEU A 127 -19.42 -1.11 15.56
N GLY A 128 -18.82 0.07 15.75
CA GLY A 128 -18.01 0.38 16.94
C GLY A 128 -16.68 -0.36 16.99
N ILE A 129 -16.21 -0.89 15.85
CA ILE A 129 -14.98 -1.67 15.73
C ILE A 129 -13.95 -0.82 14.97
N SER A 130 -12.76 -0.64 15.53
CA SER A 130 -11.64 0.00 14.84
C SER A 130 -11.13 -0.88 13.69
N PHE A 131 -10.44 -0.29 12.71
CA PHE A 131 -9.86 -1.08 11.64
C PHE A 131 -8.88 -2.15 12.15
N LYS A 132 -8.05 -1.82 13.15
CA LYS A 132 -7.09 -2.78 13.73
C LYS A 132 -7.81 -3.99 14.34
N GLU A 133 -8.85 -3.75 15.13
CA GLU A 133 -9.69 -4.82 15.70
C GLU A 133 -10.39 -5.62 14.61
N GLY A 134 -10.92 -4.96 13.57
CA GLY A 134 -11.53 -5.63 12.42
C GLY A 134 -10.54 -6.56 11.69
N VAL A 135 -9.28 -6.12 11.52
CA VAL A 135 -8.23 -6.94 10.93
C VAL A 135 -7.88 -8.14 11.81
N GLU A 136 -7.80 -7.97 13.12
CA GLU A 136 -7.56 -9.08 14.07
C GLU A 136 -8.70 -10.10 14.05
N ILE A 137 -9.95 -9.63 13.99
CA ILE A 137 -11.13 -10.49 13.84
C ILE A 137 -11.05 -11.31 12.55
N LEU A 138 -10.75 -10.67 11.41
CA LEU A 138 -10.63 -11.39 10.13
C LEU A 138 -9.47 -12.41 10.16
N LYS A 139 -8.31 -12.03 10.72
CA LYS A 139 -7.15 -12.92 10.87
C LYS A 139 -7.47 -14.14 11.73
N SER A 140 -8.13 -13.95 12.88
CA SER A 140 -8.51 -15.07 13.77
C SER A 140 -9.47 -16.07 13.14
N HIS A 141 -10.19 -15.67 12.08
CA HIS A 141 -11.11 -16.52 11.32
C HIS A 141 -10.53 -16.96 9.97
N ASN A 142 -9.23 -16.77 9.72
CA ASN A 142 -8.55 -17.09 8.46
C ASN A 142 -9.18 -16.42 7.22
N ILE A 143 -9.76 -15.23 7.39
CA ILE A 143 -10.37 -14.49 6.30
C ILE A 143 -9.33 -13.51 5.73
N PRO A 144 -9.03 -13.56 4.42
CA PRO A 144 -8.12 -12.62 3.81
C PRO A 144 -8.74 -11.21 3.77
N LEU A 145 -8.03 -10.22 4.31
CA LEU A 145 -8.34 -8.82 4.05
C LEU A 145 -8.00 -8.47 2.60
N VAL A 146 -9.03 -8.12 1.83
CA VAL A 146 -8.93 -7.63 0.45
C VAL A 146 -9.83 -6.40 0.33
N LEU A 147 -9.26 -5.31 -0.21
CA LEU A 147 -9.98 -4.08 -0.54
C LEU A 147 -10.53 -4.16 -1.97
N ASP A 148 -11.79 -3.76 -2.16
CA ASP A 148 -12.45 -3.75 -3.46
C ASP A 148 -12.83 -2.34 -3.94
N ALA A 149 -13.39 -2.22 -5.14
CA ALA A 149 -13.74 -0.93 -5.72
C ALA A 149 -14.73 -0.11 -4.85
N GLY A 150 -15.57 -0.78 -4.05
CA GLY A 150 -16.46 -0.13 -3.08
C GLY A 150 -15.69 0.52 -1.93
N ASP A 151 -14.56 -0.07 -1.53
CA ASP A 151 -13.70 0.46 -0.48
C ASP A 151 -12.93 1.72 -0.90
N LYS A 152 -12.87 2.09 -2.19
CA LYS A 152 -12.20 3.32 -2.68
C LYS A 152 -12.84 4.64 -2.24
N LYS A 153 -14.03 4.59 -1.64
CA LYS A 153 -14.73 5.78 -1.14
C LYS A 153 -14.34 6.01 0.32
N PRO A 154 -13.41 6.94 0.61
CA PRO A 154 -12.98 7.20 1.97
C PRO A 154 -14.11 7.76 2.82
N ILE A 155 -14.10 7.43 4.11
CA ILE A 155 -14.87 8.10 5.15
C ILE A 155 -13.91 9.10 5.79
N LEU A 156 -14.24 10.39 5.70
CA LEU A 156 -13.31 11.43 6.10
C LEU A 156 -13.21 11.51 7.63
N ASN A 157 -12.02 11.27 8.16
CA ASN A 157 -11.72 11.50 9.56
C ASN A 157 -11.57 12.99 9.87
N PRO A 158 -11.89 13.40 11.13
CA PRO A 158 -11.65 14.75 11.57
C PRO A 158 -10.15 15.10 11.51
N GLU A 159 -9.87 16.36 11.22
CA GLU A 159 -8.50 16.84 11.20
C GLU A 159 -8.00 17.20 12.61
N VAL A 160 -6.94 16.53 13.05
CA VAL A 160 -6.30 16.74 14.36
C VAL A 160 -4.79 16.87 14.16
N TYR A 161 -4.14 17.79 14.88
CA TYR A 161 -2.72 18.14 14.72
C TYR A 161 -2.05 18.31 16.10
N ASP A 162 -2.14 17.30 16.96
CA ASP A 162 -1.62 17.33 18.34
C ASP A 162 -0.38 16.42 18.53
N GLY A 163 -0.02 15.58 17.56
CA GLY A 163 1.25 14.87 17.56
C GLY A 163 1.61 14.19 16.24
N LEU A 164 2.73 13.46 16.21
CA LEU A 164 3.15 12.70 15.02
C LEU A 164 2.19 11.55 14.66
N HIS A 165 1.41 11.08 15.64
CA HIS A 165 0.43 10.02 15.48
C HIS A 165 -0.72 10.37 14.51
N ASN A 166 -0.91 11.66 14.20
CA ASN A 166 -1.90 12.13 13.23
C ASN A 166 -1.38 12.10 11.77
N PHE A 167 -0.10 11.75 11.57
CA PHE A 167 0.52 11.74 10.25
C PHE A 167 1.03 10.36 9.84
N ALA A 168 0.87 10.08 8.55
CA ALA A 168 1.41 8.92 7.88
C ALA A 168 2.06 9.34 6.55
N LEU A 169 3.18 8.70 6.25
CA LEU A 169 3.92 8.85 5.02
C LEU A 169 3.39 7.85 4.00
N VAL A 170 3.18 8.29 2.76
CA VAL A 170 2.66 7.48 1.67
C VAL A 170 3.68 7.44 0.54
N HIS A 171 4.13 6.25 0.19
CA HIS A 171 5.02 6.01 -0.96
C HIS A 171 4.29 5.17 -2.01
N LYS A 172 4.29 5.63 -3.27
CA LYS A 172 3.73 4.88 -4.40
C LYS A 172 4.82 4.39 -5.34
N THR A 173 4.73 3.14 -5.76
CA THR A 173 5.76 2.50 -6.58
C THR A 173 5.21 1.36 -7.43
N ASN A 174 5.95 1.01 -8.48
CA ASN A 174 5.73 -0.19 -9.29
C ASN A 174 6.63 -1.37 -8.87
N TYR A 175 7.46 -1.17 -7.85
CA TYR A 175 8.43 -2.16 -7.40
C TYR A 175 8.05 -2.66 -6.01
N LEU A 176 7.84 -3.97 -5.89
CA LEU A 176 7.54 -4.61 -4.62
C LEU A 176 8.76 -4.52 -3.69
N PRO A 177 8.63 -3.94 -2.48
CA PRO A 177 9.71 -3.96 -1.49
C PRO A 177 10.13 -5.40 -1.15
N SER A 178 11.36 -5.54 -0.67
CA SER A 178 11.92 -6.80 -0.20
C SER A 178 12.70 -6.59 1.08
N ASP A 179 12.65 -7.55 1.99
CA ASP A 179 13.22 -7.48 3.33
C ASP A 179 12.70 -6.26 4.11
N SER A 180 11.47 -5.84 3.81
CA SER A 180 10.86 -4.62 4.36
C SER A 180 11.71 -3.37 4.11
N VAL A 181 12.35 -3.27 2.94
CA VAL A 181 13.14 -2.12 2.51
C VAL A 181 12.63 -1.60 1.17
N ILE A 182 12.35 -0.29 1.10
CA ILE A 182 12.20 0.43 -0.16
C ILE A 182 13.61 0.75 -0.67
N LYS A 183 13.97 0.19 -1.82
CA LYS A 183 15.23 0.53 -2.48
C LYS A 183 15.08 1.83 -3.26
N THR A 184 16.14 2.64 -3.26
CA THR A 184 16.26 3.78 -4.17
C THR A 184 16.40 3.29 -5.61
N SER A 185 16.13 4.16 -6.59
CA SER A 185 16.33 3.82 -8.00
C SER A 185 17.78 3.40 -8.27
N ALA A 186 18.74 4.11 -7.68
CA ALA A 186 20.16 3.82 -7.76
C ALA A 186 20.47 2.42 -7.19
N ALA A 187 20.04 2.13 -5.96
CA ALA A 187 20.28 0.83 -5.32
C ALA A 187 19.55 -0.34 -6.00
N ALA A 188 18.43 -0.06 -6.67
CA ALA A 188 17.70 -1.04 -7.48
C ALA A 188 18.29 -1.22 -8.89
N SER A 189 19.26 -0.39 -9.29
CA SER A 189 19.77 -0.32 -10.67
C SER A 189 18.63 -0.13 -11.68
N ALA A 190 17.66 0.71 -11.33
CA ALA A 190 16.50 0.98 -12.16
C ALA A 190 16.93 1.64 -13.48
N LYS A 191 16.37 1.19 -14.59
CA LYS A 191 16.65 1.71 -15.92
C LYS A 191 15.57 2.67 -16.39
N LEU A 192 15.99 3.76 -17.03
CA LEU A 192 15.16 4.68 -17.79
C LEU A 192 15.40 4.44 -19.28
N LYS A 193 14.39 4.74 -20.09
CA LYS A 193 14.48 4.70 -21.54
C LYS A 193 14.67 6.09 -22.10
N SER A 194 15.55 6.21 -23.09
CA SER A 194 15.72 7.40 -23.91
C SER A 194 15.68 6.99 -25.36
N SER A 195 15.32 7.92 -26.24
CA SER A 195 15.49 7.76 -27.68
C SER A 195 16.22 8.95 -28.25
N TYR A 196 16.98 8.72 -29.31
CA TYR A 196 17.61 9.77 -30.07
C TYR A 196 17.25 9.64 -31.54
N ALA A 197 16.79 10.75 -32.12
CA ALA A 197 16.43 10.83 -33.52
C ALA A 197 17.32 11.84 -34.27
N TYR A 198 17.85 11.44 -35.42
CA TYR A 198 18.66 12.27 -36.30
C TYR A 198 18.30 12.10 -37.77
N LYS A 199 18.68 13.08 -38.58
CA LYS A 199 18.54 13.01 -40.03
C LYS A 199 19.82 12.49 -40.66
N GLN A 200 19.68 11.51 -41.55
CA GLN A 200 20.75 11.04 -42.44
C GLN A 200 20.14 10.86 -43.83
N ASP A 201 20.73 11.49 -44.85
CA ASP A 201 20.27 11.41 -46.25
C ASP A 201 18.76 11.69 -46.43
N SER A 202 18.25 12.70 -45.72
CA SER A 202 16.83 13.08 -45.67
C SER A 202 15.88 12.05 -45.04
N GLN A 203 16.39 10.96 -44.46
CA GLN A 203 15.62 10.01 -43.67
C GLN A 203 15.80 10.29 -42.16
N LEU A 204 14.70 10.16 -41.41
CA LEU A 204 14.75 10.17 -39.95
C LEU A 204 15.18 8.78 -39.47
N LYS A 205 16.29 8.72 -38.76
CA LYS A 205 16.74 7.54 -38.02
C LYS A 205 16.52 7.77 -36.54
N GLU A 206 16.07 6.74 -35.84
CA GLU A 206 15.88 6.77 -34.39
C GLU A 206 16.44 5.49 -33.78
N PHE A 207 17.02 5.62 -32.59
CA PHE A 207 17.40 4.47 -31.78
C PHE A 207 17.06 4.70 -30.31
N GLU A 208 16.66 3.63 -29.64
CA GLU A 208 16.40 3.60 -28.20
C GLU A 208 17.61 3.06 -27.45
N TYR A 209 17.81 3.56 -26.24
CA TYR A 209 18.81 3.05 -25.30
C TYR A 209 18.32 3.19 -23.87
N ASP A 210 18.80 2.29 -23.02
CA ASP A 210 18.52 2.30 -21.59
C ASP A 210 19.69 2.93 -20.84
N TYR A 211 19.41 3.67 -19.79
CA TYR A 211 20.40 4.22 -18.87
C TYR A 211 19.95 4.07 -17.43
N PHE A 212 20.86 4.15 -16.46
CA PHE A 212 20.53 3.94 -15.06
C PHE A 212 20.05 5.24 -14.39
N ASN A 213 18.95 5.14 -13.65
CA ASN A 213 18.49 6.21 -12.78
C ASN A 213 19.35 6.23 -11.51
N LYS A 214 20.03 7.35 -11.27
CA LYS A 214 20.96 7.51 -10.14
C LYS A 214 20.32 8.19 -8.92
N ARG A 215 18.99 8.32 -8.90
CA ARG A 215 18.24 8.79 -7.72
C ARG A 215 18.49 7.88 -6.52
N ASP A 216 19.07 8.43 -5.47
CA ASP A 216 19.41 7.75 -4.22
C ASP A 216 18.58 8.26 -3.04
N THR A 217 17.32 8.57 -3.31
CA THR A 217 16.35 9.08 -2.33
C THR A 217 15.03 8.31 -2.42
N VAL A 218 14.36 8.15 -1.28
CA VAL A 218 12.99 7.60 -1.19
C VAL A 218 12.03 8.71 -0.78
N HIS A 219 10.97 8.88 -1.55
CA HIS A 219 10.03 10.00 -1.44
C HIS A 219 8.67 9.55 -0.92
N PHE A 220 8.07 10.40 -0.10
CA PHE A 220 6.78 10.21 0.52
C PHE A 220 5.96 11.50 0.45
N SER A 221 4.65 11.34 0.30
CA SER A 221 3.68 12.38 0.61
C SER A 221 3.08 12.15 1.99
N VAL A 222 2.69 13.22 2.68
CA VAL A 222 2.11 13.16 4.02
C VAL A 222 0.59 13.13 3.93
N ASN A 223 -0.03 12.12 4.55
CA ASN A 223 -1.47 11.91 4.66
C ASN A 223 -2.22 11.81 3.33
N GLY A 224 -1.56 11.54 2.21
CA GLY A 224 -2.27 11.44 0.95
C GLY A 224 -1.45 10.73 -0.09
N GLU A 225 -2.11 10.15 -1.08
CA GLU A 225 -1.44 9.57 -2.23
C GLU A 225 -1.00 10.67 -3.21
N VAL A 226 0.25 10.57 -3.70
CA VAL A 226 0.68 11.37 -4.84
C VAL A 226 -0.10 10.96 -6.09
N ARG A 227 -0.53 11.97 -6.85
CA ARG A 227 -1.30 11.86 -8.09
C ARG A 227 -0.43 12.21 -9.29
N ASN A 228 -0.90 11.89 -10.49
CA ASN A 228 -0.28 12.36 -11.71
C ASN A 228 -0.15 13.89 -11.75
N HIS A 229 1.02 14.38 -12.14
CA HIS A 229 1.26 15.80 -12.40
C HIS A 229 2.37 15.99 -13.44
N VAL A 230 2.81 17.22 -13.67
CA VAL A 230 3.74 17.56 -14.76
C VAL A 230 5.12 16.88 -14.62
N ASN A 231 5.50 16.49 -13.41
CA ASN A 231 6.81 15.90 -13.12
C ASN A 231 6.76 14.37 -12.94
N GLY A 232 5.62 13.71 -13.16
CA GLY A 232 5.57 12.25 -13.14
C GLY A 232 4.18 11.63 -13.14
N GLN A 233 4.16 10.29 -13.22
CA GLN A 233 2.95 9.48 -13.31
C GLN A 233 2.91 8.47 -12.16
N TRP A 234 1.94 8.63 -11.26
CA TRP A 234 1.73 7.77 -10.09
C TRP A 234 0.36 7.11 -10.07
N ASP A 235 -0.60 7.53 -10.90
CA ASP A 235 -1.95 6.96 -10.91
C ASP A 235 -1.96 5.50 -11.34
N GLN A 236 -0.94 5.07 -12.09
CA GLN A 236 -0.75 3.69 -12.53
C GLN A 236 0.15 2.86 -11.61
N CYS A 237 0.54 3.39 -10.44
CA CYS A 237 1.37 2.62 -9.51
C CYS A 237 0.63 1.38 -8.99
N LYS A 238 1.36 0.26 -8.94
CA LYS A 238 0.87 -1.03 -8.47
C LYS A 238 0.89 -1.19 -6.95
N TYR A 239 1.76 -0.48 -6.26
CA TYR A 239 1.89 -0.59 -4.80
C TYR A 239 1.81 0.78 -4.15
N ALA A 240 1.29 0.79 -2.93
CA ALA A 240 1.41 1.91 -2.01
C ALA A 240 1.86 1.41 -0.66
N ILE A 241 2.68 2.20 0.02
CA ILE A 241 3.20 1.89 1.35
C ILE A 241 2.81 3.04 2.26
N ILE A 242 2.21 2.71 3.40
CA ILE A 242 1.83 3.66 4.43
C ILE A 242 2.70 3.41 5.65
N VAL A 243 3.45 4.43 6.07
CA VAL A 243 4.32 4.39 7.23
C VAL A 243 3.81 5.42 8.25
N PRO A 244 3.29 4.99 9.41
CA PRO A 244 2.97 5.91 10.50
C PRO A 244 4.21 6.75 10.86
N MET A 245 4.06 8.08 10.85
CA MET A 245 5.20 9.00 10.99
C MET A 245 5.82 8.91 12.39
N GLU A 246 5.02 8.62 13.41
CA GLU A 246 5.46 8.38 14.80
C GLU A 246 6.44 7.20 14.97
N LEU A 247 6.51 6.28 13.98
CA LEU A 247 7.39 5.11 14.04
C LEU A 247 8.78 5.37 13.45
N VAL A 248 9.04 6.59 12.95
CA VAL A 248 10.28 6.95 12.28
C VAL A 248 10.83 8.23 12.91
N SER A 249 12.13 8.25 13.23
CA SER A 249 12.78 9.48 13.68
C SER A 249 12.71 10.55 12.57
N LEU A 250 12.42 11.79 12.94
CA LEU A 250 12.46 12.91 11.99
C LEU A 250 13.86 13.08 11.37
N ASP A 251 14.92 12.74 12.09
CA ASP A 251 16.31 12.79 11.58
C ASP A 251 16.57 11.79 10.45
N ARG A 252 15.66 10.85 10.18
CA ARG A 252 15.77 9.95 9.03
C ARG A 252 15.53 10.67 7.70
N PHE A 253 14.85 11.81 7.72
CA PHE A 253 14.48 12.58 6.53
C PHE A 253 15.41 13.78 6.36
N THR A 254 15.74 14.08 5.12
CA THR A 254 16.54 15.27 4.79
C THR A 254 15.63 16.50 4.68
N LYS A 255 14.42 16.32 4.13
CA LYS A 255 13.40 17.38 4.00
C LYS A 255 12.01 16.86 4.35
N HIS A 256 11.15 17.77 4.79
CA HIS A 256 9.83 17.46 5.36
C HIS A 256 8.66 18.17 4.66
N ALA A 257 8.84 18.57 3.39
CA ALA A 257 7.76 19.14 2.59
C ALA A 257 6.58 18.13 2.48
N VAL A 258 5.33 18.56 2.69
CA VAL A 258 4.19 17.64 2.79
C VAL A 258 3.96 16.79 1.52
N GLN A 259 4.31 17.31 0.35
CA GLN A 259 4.15 16.64 -0.93
C GLN A 259 5.37 15.80 -1.33
N ASP A 260 6.51 16.01 -0.67
CA ASP A 260 7.80 15.47 -1.10
C ASP A 260 8.77 15.31 0.08
N THR A 261 8.30 14.72 1.18
CA THR A 261 9.13 14.36 2.32
C THR A 261 10.02 13.22 1.89
N TYR A 262 11.33 13.34 2.07
CA TYR A 262 12.24 12.34 1.51
C TYR A 262 13.40 12.00 2.42
N ALA A 263 13.91 10.80 2.22
CA ALA A 263 14.98 10.19 2.96
C ALA A 263 16.10 9.77 2.01
N ALA A 264 17.34 10.17 2.30
CA ALA A 264 18.51 9.72 1.54
C ALA A 264 18.76 8.21 1.74
N GLY A 265 19.17 7.52 0.68
CA GLY A 265 19.40 6.09 0.62
C GLY A 265 18.15 5.23 0.82
N ASN A 266 18.37 3.91 0.86
CA ASN A 266 17.30 2.93 1.05
C ASN A 266 16.52 3.18 2.34
N PHE A 267 15.20 2.97 2.31
CA PHE A 267 14.32 3.20 3.44
C PHE A 267 13.84 1.89 4.05
N LYS A 268 14.28 1.59 5.27
CA LYS A 268 13.80 0.44 6.03
C LYS A 268 12.45 0.75 6.65
N LEU A 269 11.45 -0.08 6.36
CA LEU A 269 10.10 0.07 6.85
C LEU A 269 10.02 -0.39 8.32
N PRO A 270 9.51 0.43 9.25
CA PRO A 270 9.29 0.02 10.62
C PRO A 270 8.13 -0.99 10.71
N ALA A 271 8.18 -1.86 11.74
CA ALA A 271 7.07 -2.74 12.06
C ALA A 271 5.83 -1.90 12.39
N GLY A 272 4.68 -2.29 11.82
CA GLY A 272 3.45 -1.47 11.85
C GLY A 272 3.18 -0.69 10.56
N SER A 273 4.14 -0.62 9.63
CA SER A 273 3.88 -0.13 8.26
C SER A 273 2.89 -1.04 7.52
N TYR A 274 2.22 -0.49 6.51
CA TYR A 274 1.28 -1.21 5.65
C TYR A 274 1.75 -1.16 4.19
N LEU A 275 1.73 -2.30 3.50
CA LEU A 275 1.95 -2.41 2.06
C LEU A 275 0.65 -2.85 1.39
N LEU A 276 0.12 -2.00 0.50
CA LEU A 276 -0.95 -2.35 -0.40
C LEU A 276 -0.39 -3.00 -1.66
N CYS A 277 -0.94 -4.15 -2.04
CA CYS A 277 -0.54 -4.90 -3.24
C CYS A 277 -1.74 -5.54 -3.95
N PRO A 278 -1.63 -5.90 -5.24
CA PRO A 278 -2.65 -6.69 -5.91
C PRO A 278 -2.90 -8.03 -5.23
N VAL A 279 -4.16 -8.47 -5.23
CA VAL A 279 -4.58 -9.70 -4.55
C VAL A 279 -3.83 -10.95 -5.02
N ASN A 280 -3.46 -11.02 -6.29
CA ASN A 280 -2.70 -12.12 -6.89
C ASN A 280 -1.22 -12.15 -6.45
N GLU A 281 -0.72 -11.09 -5.80
CA GLU A 281 0.68 -10.98 -5.36
C GLU A 281 0.83 -10.91 -3.84
N LYS A 282 -0.28 -11.08 -3.12
CA LYS A 282 -0.32 -11.04 -1.65
C LYS A 282 0.66 -12.01 -1.00
N GLU A 283 0.71 -13.25 -1.47
CA GLU A 283 1.59 -14.28 -0.88
C GLU A 283 3.07 -13.94 -1.06
N GLU A 284 3.44 -13.46 -2.25
CA GLU A 284 4.80 -13.00 -2.54
C GLU A 284 5.16 -11.78 -1.69
N ALA A 285 4.25 -10.81 -1.59
CA ALA A 285 4.43 -9.62 -0.76
C ALA A 285 4.64 -9.96 0.72
N MET A 286 3.87 -10.92 1.26
CA MET A 286 4.02 -11.44 2.62
C MET A 286 5.37 -12.12 2.82
N LYS A 287 5.80 -12.96 1.87
CA LYS A 287 7.08 -13.65 1.94
C LYS A 287 8.26 -12.68 1.90
N LYS A 288 8.20 -11.68 1.02
CA LYS A 288 9.26 -10.68 0.85
C LYS A 288 9.29 -9.65 1.98
N ASN A 289 8.19 -9.42 2.68
CA ASN A 289 8.08 -8.37 3.70
C ASN A 289 7.44 -8.88 4.99
N PRO A 290 8.08 -9.82 5.71
CA PRO A 290 7.49 -10.48 6.86
C PRO A 290 7.23 -9.55 8.06
N ASN A 291 7.87 -8.38 8.10
CA ASN A 291 7.85 -7.48 9.26
C ASN A 291 6.79 -6.37 9.17
N ILE A 292 5.99 -6.32 8.09
CA ILE A 292 4.98 -5.28 7.87
C ILE A 292 3.63 -5.90 7.55
N ASN A 293 2.58 -5.09 7.64
CA ASN A 293 1.22 -5.52 7.34
C ASN A 293 0.98 -5.52 5.84
N ILE A 294 0.49 -6.63 5.29
CA ILE A 294 0.14 -6.74 3.87
C ILE A 294 -1.38 -6.64 3.72
N VAL A 295 -1.83 -5.70 2.89
CA VAL A 295 -3.23 -5.50 2.52
C VAL A 295 -3.38 -5.71 1.02
N ALA A 296 -4.23 -6.64 0.62
CA ALA A 296 -4.48 -6.90 -0.80
C ALA A 296 -5.58 -5.97 -1.34
N TYR A 297 -5.56 -5.68 -2.63
CA TYR A 297 -6.65 -5.01 -3.34
C TYR A 297 -6.99 -5.71 -4.67
N SER A 298 -8.22 -5.57 -5.16
CA SER A 298 -8.72 -6.27 -6.36
C SER A 298 -8.69 -5.48 -7.67
N GLY A 299 -8.43 -4.17 -7.63
CA GLY A 299 -8.32 -3.31 -8.82
C GLY A 299 -7.00 -3.46 -9.60
N GLU A 300 -6.86 -2.70 -10.69
CA GLU A 300 -5.67 -2.74 -11.57
C GLU A 300 -4.46 -2.00 -10.96
N ASN A 301 -4.71 -0.87 -10.30
CA ASN A 301 -3.70 -0.03 -9.65
C ASN A 301 -4.16 0.37 -8.25
N VAL A 302 -3.22 0.87 -7.45
CA VAL A 302 -3.45 1.19 -6.03
C VAL A 302 -4.23 2.49 -5.82
N LEU A 303 -4.56 3.22 -6.89
CA LEU A 303 -5.17 4.54 -6.83
C LEU A 303 -6.50 4.53 -6.07
N GLY A 304 -6.61 5.40 -5.07
CA GLY A 304 -7.77 5.52 -4.19
C GLY A 304 -7.77 4.52 -3.04
N TYR A 305 -7.17 3.33 -3.20
CA TYR A 305 -7.07 2.35 -2.11
C TYR A 305 -6.16 2.83 -0.97
N ALA A 306 -5.06 3.51 -1.31
CA ALA A 306 -4.15 4.06 -0.31
C ALA A 306 -4.84 5.13 0.56
N THR A 307 -5.58 6.04 -0.09
CA THR A 307 -6.40 7.06 0.58
C THR A 307 -7.45 6.43 1.49
N SER A 308 -8.16 5.41 1.01
CA SER A 308 -9.13 4.70 1.85
C SER A 308 -8.48 3.99 3.04
N LEU A 309 -7.33 3.34 2.85
CA LEU A 309 -6.63 2.67 3.94
C LEU A 309 -6.12 3.68 4.97
N LEU A 310 -5.60 4.84 4.56
CA LEU A 310 -5.24 5.92 5.48
C LEU A 310 -6.41 6.29 6.40
N GLU A 311 -7.59 6.50 5.82
CA GLU A 311 -8.80 6.87 6.56
C GLU A 311 -9.29 5.72 7.46
N MET A 312 -9.23 4.47 6.99
CA MET A 312 -9.53 3.32 7.83
C MET A 312 -8.58 3.22 9.03
N LEU A 313 -7.31 3.64 8.88
CA LEU A 313 -6.32 3.68 9.95
C LEU A 313 -6.48 4.88 10.89
N GLY A 314 -7.42 5.79 10.63
CA GLY A 314 -7.73 6.96 11.47
C GLY A 314 -7.00 8.24 11.06
N TYR A 315 -6.25 8.24 9.96
CA TYR A 315 -5.59 9.44 9.44
C TYR A 315 -6.57 10.27 8.61
N SER A 316 -6.55 11.59 8.78
CA SER A 316 -7.30 12.49 7.89
C SER A 316 -6.56 12.65 6.58
N SER A 317 -7.15 12.13 5.49
CA SER A 317 -6.51 12.11 4.18
C SER A 317 -6.47 13.49 3.53
N LYS A 318 -5.44 13.71 2.71
CA LYS A 318 -5.14 14.98 2.04
C LYS A 318 -5.00 14.77 0.55
N ASN A 319 -5.49 15.75 -0.19
CA ASN A 319 -5.21 15.82 -1.62
C ASN A 319 -3.79 16.39 -1.79
N ILE A 320 -2.92 15.67 -2.50
CA ILE A 320 -1.54 16.09 -2.72
C ILE A 320 -1.44 16.77 -4.07
N ASN A 321 -0.89 17.98 -4.13
CA ASN A 321 -0.53 18.66 -5.37
C ASN A 321 0.98 18.93 -5.42
N ASP A 322 1.46 19.52 -6.52
CA ASP A 322 2.88 19.74 -6.82
C ASP A 322 3.64 20.53 -5.73
N HIS A 323 2.96 21.30 -4.88
CA HIS A 323 3.60 22.24 -3.95
C HIS A 323 3.01 22.27 -2.52
N SER A 324 1.92 21.57 -2.25
CA SER A 324 1.25 21.54 -0.94
C SER A 324 0.19 20.43 -0.85
N TRP A 325 -0.51 20.38 0.28
CA TRP A 325 -1.87 19.84 0.30
C TRP A 325 -2.77 20.75 -0.55
N GLY A 326 -3.41 20.18 -1.56
CA GLY A 326 -4.15 20.93 -2.58
C GLY A 326 -5.51 21.44 -2.12
N GLU A 327 -5.98 22.48 -2.83
CA GLU A 327 -7.32 23.05 -2.69
C GLU A 327 -8.30 22.37 -3.68
N ASN A 328 -9.50 22.00 -3.22
CA ASN A 328 -10.68 22.28 -4.03
C ASN A 328 -10.78 23.81 -4.08
N LYS A 329 -10.91 24.41 -5.27
CA LYS A 329 -10.85 25.87 -5.61
C LYS A 329 -11.71 26.84 -4.77
N GLN A 330 -12.33 26.41 -3.67
CA GLN A 330 -13.15 27.21 -2.76
C GLN A 330 -12.56 27.38 -1.34
N ASN A 331 -11.42 26.77 -0.99
CA ASN A 331 -10.98 26.73 0.41
C ASN A 331 -9.53 27.21 0.64
N GLN A 332 -9.38 28.44 1.17
CA GLN A 332 -8.16 28.94 1.84
C GLN A 332 -7.68 28.07 3.04
N GLY A 333 -8.39 26.98 3.35
CA GLY A 333 -8.11 26.06 4.45
C GLY A 333 -6.89 25.17 4.22
N ALA A 334 -6.63 24.71 2.99
CA ALA A 334 -5.56 23.73 2.72
C ALA A 334 -4.16 24.29 3.01
N LYS A 335 -3.90 25.55 2.64
CA LYS A 335 -2.65 26.25 2.97
C LYS A 335 -2.49 26.41 4.49
N LYS A 336 -3.56 26.77 5.21
CA LYS A 336 -3.56 26.86 6.68
C LYS A 336 -3.33 25.51 7.36
N GLN A 337 -3.79 24.41 6.76
CA GLN A 337 -3.59 23.06 7.29
C GLN A 337 -2.15 22.59 7.14
N ALA A 338 -1.54 22.80 5.97
CA ALA A 338 -0.12 22.52 5.77
C ALA A 338 0.73 23.35 6.76
N THR A 339 0.36 24.62 7.01
CA THR A 339 0.99 25.44 8.06
C THR A 339 0.90 24.79 9.44
N LYS A 340 -0.26 24.26 9.86
CA LYS A 340 -0.38 23.57 11.16
C LYS A 340 0.53 22.35 11.29
N TYR A 341 0.70 21.58 10.21
CA TYR A 341 1.67 20.48 10.17
C TYR A 341 3.10 21.00 10.35
N TYR A 342 3.49 22.05 9.60
CA TYR A 342 4.83 22.64 9.71
C TYR A 342 5.08 23.24 11.10
N ASP A 343 4.11 23.95 11.68
CA ASP A 343 4.20 24.53 13.02
C ASP A 343 4.40 23.45 14.09
N LEU A 344 3.66 22.33 13.99
CA LEU A 344 3.81 21.19 14.89
C LEU A 344 5.21 20.58 14.75
N LEU A 345 5.68 20.33 13.51
CA LEU A 345 7.01 19.77 13.29
C LEU A 345 8.11 20.70 13.79
N ALA A 346 8.00 22.02 13.57
CA ALA A 346 8.94 23.00 14.08
C ALA A 346 8.92 23.08 15.63
N THR A 347 7.79 22.78 16.26
CA THR A 347 7.68 22.67 17.72
C THR A 347 8.41 21.43 18.25
N ILE A 348 8.34 20.32 17.51
CA ILE A 348 9.02 19.05 17.87
C ILE A 348 10.52 19.12 17.58
N LYS A 349 10.89 19.71 16.44
CA LYS A 349 12.26 19.82 15.92
C LYS A 349 12.46 21.20 15.28
N PRO A 350 13.03 22.17 16.00
CA PRO A 350 13.16 23.57 15.52
C PRO A 350 14.10 23.76 14.32
N ASP A 351 15.04 22.84 14.08
CA ASP A 351 16.02 22.86 13.00
C ASP A 351 15.56 22.14 11.73
N ILE A 352 14.27 21.81 11.63
CA ILE A 352 13.72 21.04 10.53
C ILE A 352 13.66 21.86 9.22
N ASP A 353 13.96 21.22 8.10
CA ASP A 353 13.94 21.85 6.78
C ASP A 353 12.72 21.39 5.95
N PHE A 354 11.94 22.36 5.49
CA PHE A 354 10.74 22.17 4.68
C PHE A 354 10.94 22.50 3.20
N SER A 355 12.17 22.81 2.79
CA SER A 355 12.50 23.14 1.41
C SER A 355 12.20 21.95 0.49
N PRO A 356 11.65 22.18 -0.71
CA PRO A 356 11.38 21.11 -1.65
C PRO A 356 12.67 20.48 -2.16
N HIS A 357 12.63 19.19 -2.52
CA HIS A 357 13.80 18.44 -2.95
C HIS A 357 14.54 19.07 -4.13
N PHE A 358 13.82 19.66 -5.10
CA PHE A 358 14.44 20.27 -6.29
C PHE A 358 15.35 21.48 -6.00
N LEU A 359 15.33 22.02 -4.77
CA LEU A 359 16.25 23.07 -4.33
C LEU A 359 17.45 22.53 -3.55
N ASP A 360 17.53 21.22 -3.36
CA ASP A 360 18.50 20.58 -2.49
C ASP A 360 19.69 19.99 -3.23
N PHE A 361 20.78 19.80 -2.50
CA PHE A 361 22.02 19.22 -3.01
C PHE A 361 21.83 17.77 -3.50
N ASP A 362 21.02 16.98 -2.79
CA ASP A 362 20.72 15.60 -3.19
C ASP A 362 20.08 15.55 -4.59
N TYR A 363 19.09 16.39 -4.87
CA TYR A 363 18.48 16.48 -6.20
C TYR A 363 19.47 16.85 -7.30
N LEU A 364 20.33 17.84 -7.04
CA LEU A 364 21.37 18.25 -7.98
C LEU A 364 22.32 17.10 -8.29
N LYS A 365 22.82 16.44 -7.25
CA LYS A 365 23.70 15.26 -7.36
C LYS A 365 23.05 14.15 -8.18
N GLU A 366 21.82 13.78 -7.87
CA GLU A 366 21.10 12.69 -8.54
C GLU A 366 20.82 12.98 -10.01
N THR A 367 20.40 14.20 -10.32
CA THR A 367 20.14 14.65 -11.69
C THR A 367 21.41 14.50 -12.51
N TRP A 368 22.54 14.96 -11.97
CA TRP A 368 23.79 14.94 -12.70
C TRP A 368 24.36 13.56 -12.92
N LEU A 369 24.34 12.72 -11.89
CA LEU A 369 24.74 11.33 -12.04
C LEU A 369 23.85 10.61 -13.06
N THR A 370 22.56 10.94 -13.10
CA THR A 370 21.63 10.39 -14.08
C THR A 370 21.95 10.89 -15.49
N ASP A 371 22.27 12.17 -15.67
CA ASP A 371 22.68 12.75 -16.96
C ASP A 371 23.99 12.14 -17.47
N VAL A 372 24.96 11.89 -16.58
CA VAL A 372 26.19 11.15 -16.89
C VAL A 372 25.87 9.73 -17.32
N SER A 373 24.96 9.04 -16.62
CA SER A 373 24.55 7.70 -17.02
C SER A 373 23.84 7.68 -18.37
N ASP A 374 22.96 8.64 -18.65
CA ASP A 374 22.29 8.82 -19.93
C ASP A 374 23.34 9.03 -21.03
N TYR A 375 24.22 10.00 -20.85
CA TYR A 375 25.21 10.35 -21.85
C TYR A 375 26.17 9.19 -22.15
N THR A 376 26.65 8.49 -21.12
CA THR A 376 27.56 7.37 -21.33
C THR A 376 26.87 6.16 -21.96
N ALA A 377 25.59 5.90 -21.65
CA ALA A 377 24.79 4.88 -22.32
C ALA A 377 24.55 5.21 -23.79
N PHE A 378 24.27 6.49 -24.09
CA PHE A 378 24.14 6.99 -25.46
C PHE A 378 25.44 6.75 -26.27
N ILE A 379 26.60 7.12 -25.71
CA ILE A 379 27.89 6.89 -26.35
C ILE A 379 28.17 5.39 -26.53
N GLY A 380 27.90 4.58 -25.50
CA GLY A 380 28.02 3.13 -25.57
C GLY A 380 27.18 2.56 -26.72
N LYS A 381 25.93 2.98 -26.84
CA LYS A 381 25.02 2.59 -27.92
C LYS A 381 25.58 2.92 -29.31
N LEU A 382 26.13 4.13 -29.49
CA LEU A 382 26.75 4.50 -30.77
C LEU A 382 27.91 3.60 -31.15
N ILE A 383 28.76 3.24 -30.17
CA ILE A 383 29.95 2.42 -30.37
C ILE A 383 29.57 0.95 -30.58
N ASP A 384 28.75 0.39 -29.69
CA ASP A 384 28.42 -1.03 -29.64
C ASP A 384 27.58 -1.46 -30.85
N GLU A 385 26.72 -0.57 -31.37
CA GLU A 385 25.89 -0.84 -32.56
C GLU A 385 26.41 -0.18 -33.83
N GLU A 386 27.62 0.40 -33.78
CA GLU A 386 28.29 1.01 -34.93
C GLU A 386 27.39 2.02 -35.69
N ILE A 387 26.65 2.83 -34.94
CA ILE A 387 25.64 3.73 -35.50
C ILE A 387 26.35 4.87 -36.25
N LYS A 388 26.13 4.92 -37.57
CA LYS A 388 26.70 5.95 -38.45
C LYS A 388 25.92 7.27 -38.32
N VAL A 389 26.50 8.24 -37.64
CA VAL A 389 25.95 9.59 -37.49
C VAL A 389 26.75 10.60 -38.31
N PRO A 390 26.12 11.52 -39.07
CA PRO A 390 26.81 12.61 -39.76
C PRO A 390 27.67 13.46 -38.81
N GLU A 391 28.79 14.01 -39.31
CA GLU A 391 29.76 14.73 -38.46
C GLU A 391 29.15 15.96 -37.78
N ASP A 392 28.36 16.73 -38.52
CA ASP A 392 27.61 17.90 -38.04
C ASP A 392 26.60 17.51 -36.96
N GLU A 393 25.91 16.38 -37.14
CA GLU A 393 24.99 15.85 -36.15
C GLU A 393 25.71 15.31 -34.92
N LEU A 394 26.88 14.68 -35.08
CA LEU A 394 27.74 14.24 -33.96
C LEU A 394 28.25 15.43 -33.14
N LYS A 395 28.62 16.54 -33.78
CA LYS A 395 28.96 17.80 -33.08
C LYS A 395 27.76 18.36 -32.34
N ARG A 396 26.58 18.36 -32.97
CA ARG A 396 25.33 18.80 -32.33
C ARG A 396 25.00 17.95 -31.11
N LEU A 397 25.17 16.63 -31.22
CA LEU A 397 24.93 15.65 -30.16
C LEU A 397 25.77 15.89 -28.92
N ILE A 398 27.07 16.06 -29.10
CA ILE A 398 28.01 16.32 -28.01
C ILE A 398 27.69 17.66 -27.34
N ASN A 399 27.20 18.66 -28.10
CA ASN A 399 26.77 19.95 -27.56
C ASN A 399 25.38 19.93 -26.89
N LEU A 400 24.49 19.01 -27.25
CA LEU A 400 23.16 18.89 -26.63
C LEU A 400 23.23 18.17 -25.29
N LYS A 401 24.16 17.22 -25.15
CA LYS A 401 24.36 16.44 -23.93
C LYS A 401 25.46 17.08 -23.07
N ASP A 402 25.37 18.38 -22.83
CA ASP A 402 26.34 19.17 -22.07
C ASP A 402 26.39 18.77 -20.58
N VAL A 403 26.98 17.60 -20.28
CA VAL A 403 27.18 17.11 -18.92
C VAL A 403 28.04 18.08 -18.10
N TYR A 404 28.95 18.82 -18.75
CA TYR A 404 29.90 19.73 -18.12
C TYR A 404 29.48 21.18 -17.97
N SER A 405 28.53 21.71 -18.76
CA SER A 405 28.13 23.12 -18.58
C SER A 405 27.41 23.31 -17.25
N HIS A 406 26.56 22.35 -16.87
CA HIS A 406 25.89 22.35 -15.58
C HIS A 406 26.87 22.17 -14.40
N LEU A 407 27.94 21.36 -14.58
CA LEU A 407 29.00 21.08 -13.58
C LEU A 407 29.71 22.32 -13.04
N LEU A 408 29.78 23.36 -13.87
CA LEU A 408 30.77 24.41 -13.71
C LEU A 408 30.18 25.83 -13.59
N ASP A 409 28.89 26.01 -13.89
CA ASP A 409 28.20 27.31 -13.81
C ASP A 409 27.61 27.63 -12.41
N ASN A 410 27.68 26.70 -11.45
CA ASN A 410 27.16 26.93 -10.10
C ASN A 410 28.30 27.06 -9.08
N GLU A 411 28.51 28.27 -8.55
CA GLU A 411 29.38 28.54 -7.38
C GLU A 411 29.00 27.74 -6.13
N LYS A 412 27.84 27.06 -6.14
CA LYS A 412 27.36 26.17 -5.08
C LYS A 412 27.94 24.75 -5.13
N PHE A 413 28.80 24.42 -6.10
CA PHE A 413 29.34 23.07 -6.20
C PHE A 413 30.43 22.78 -5.18
N ASP A 414 30.16 21.79 -4.33
CA ASP A 414 31.20 21.10 -3.58
C ASP A 414 32.11 20.36 -4.57
N LEU A 415 33.41 20.63 -4.49
CA LEU A 415 34.49 19.96 -5.22
C LEU A 415 34.34 18.43 -5.16
N ASN A 416 33.87 17.90 -4.03
CA ASN A 416 33.66 16.45 -3.88
C ASN A 416 32.63 15.89 -4.85
N LEU A 417 31.57 16.64 -5.17
CA LEU A 417 30.54 16.18 -6.11
C LEU A 417 31.03 16.25 -7.56
N GLN A 418 31.81 17.28 -7.90
CA GLN A 418 32.46 17.35 -9.20
C GLN A 418 33.40 16.14 -9.40
N LEU A 419 34.20 15.80 -8.38
CA LEU A 419 35.06 14.61 -8.41
C LEU A 419 34.27 13.30 -8.56
N GLN A 420 33.14 13.14 -7.83
CA GLN A 420 32.30 11.94 -7.95
C GLN A 420 31.70 11.78 -9.35
N VAL A 421 31.21 12.87 -9.94
CA VAL A 421 30.66 12.86 -11.31
C VAL A 421 31.74 12.46 -12.32
N LEU A 422 32.95 12.98 -12.15
CA LEU A 422 34.11 12.63 -12.98
C LEU A 422 34.48 11.16 -12.84
N GLU A 423 34.58 10.65 -11.61
CA GLU A 423 34.88 9.24 -11.37
C GLU A 423 33.85 8.32 -12.03
N GLU A 424 32.56 8.62 -11.92
CA GLU A 424 31.49 7.85 -12.59
C GLU A 424 31.62 7.91 -14.12
N PHE A 425 31.91 9.09 -14.68
CA PHE A 425 32.14 9.23 -16.12
C PHE A 425 33.35 8.40 -16.59
N GLN A 426 34.47 8.45 -15.87
CA GLN A 426 35.71 7.70 -16.19
C GLN A 426 35.55 6.19 -16.02
N ASN A 427 34.76 5.77 -15.02
CA ASN A 427 34.52 4.37 -14.75
C ASN A 427 33.50 3.74 -15.71
N SER A 428 32.81 4.57 -16.50
CA SER A 428 31.93 4.07 -17.56
C SER A 428 32.72 3.28 -18.60
N LEU A 429 32.25 2.05 -18.87
CA LEU A 429 32.84 1.16 -19.87
C LEU A 429 32.87 1.81 -21.26
N ALA A 430 31.82 2.55 -21.63
CA ALA A 430 31.74 3.24 -22.91
C ALA A 430 32.89 4.26 -23.07
N ILE A 431 33.19 5.01 -22.02
CA ILE A 431 34.26 6.01 -22.02
C ILE A 431 35.64 5.34 -22.04
N ARG A 432 35.82 4.26 -21.30
CA ARG A 432 37.07 3.47 -21.37
C ARG A 432 37.29 2.88 -22.76
N ASN A 433 36.23 2.44 -23.43
CA ASN A 433 36.29 1.89 -24.80
C ASN A 433 36.68 2.93 -25.86
N LEU A 434 36.56 4.22 -25.57
CA LEU A 434 37.05 5.30 -26.43
C LEU A 434 38.59 5.43 -26.41
N GLY A 435 39.29 4.79 -25.48
CA GLY A 435 40.76 4.78 -25.44
C GLY A 435 41.36 6.12 -25.01
N PHE A 436 40.78 6.74 -23.99
CA PHE A 436 41.43 7.83 -23.28
C PHE A 436 42.66 7.30 -22.54
N ASN A 437 43.79 7.97 -22.68
CA ASN A 437 45.02 7.63 -21.95
C ASN A 437 45.07 8.33 -20.58
N GLU A 438 46.01 7.91 -19.73
CA GLU A 438 46.13 8.42 -18.36
C GLU A 438 46.43 9.93 -18.31
N GLU A 439 47.19 10.46 -19.27
CA GLU A 439 47.46 11.91 -19.37
C GLU A 439 46.23 12.71 -19.80
N GLU A 440 45.42 12.18 -20.72
CA GLU A 440 44.14 12.77 -21.13
C GLU A 440 43.15 12.77 -19.97
N PHE A 441 43.07 11.70 -19.18
CA PHE A 441 42.26 11.66 -17.96
C PHE A 441 42.79 12.60 -16.88
N LYS A 442 44.11 12.66 -16.71
CA LYS A 442 44.77 13.57 -15.76
C LYS A 442 44.56 15.03 -16.15
N PHE A 443 44.61 15.36 -17.44
CA PHE A 443 44.25 16.69 -17.96
C PHE A 443 42.81 17.08 -17.59
N LEU A 444 41.87 16.14 -17.70
CA LEU A 444 40.48 16.36 -17.29
C LEU A 444 40.32 16.55 -15.78
N LEU A 445 41.22 16.00 -14.95
CA LEU A 445 41.20 16.08 -13.49
C LEU A 445 41.97 17.28 -12.92
N GLU A 446 43.12 17.64 -13.49
CA GLU A 446 43.99 18.72 -12.97
C GLU A 446 43.39 20.12 -13.18
N GLN A 447 42.46 20.26 -14.13
CA GLN A 447 41.77 21.51 -14.42
C GLN A 447 40.43 21.66 -13.67
N VAL A 448 40.09 20.72 -12.77
CA VAL A 448 38.86 20.73 -11.95
C VAL A 448 38.96 21.68 -10.74
N LYS A 449 40.03 22.48 -10.67
CA LYS A 449 40.08 23.69 -9.85
C LYS A 449 40.11 24.95 -10.71
N PRO A 450 39.10 25.18 -11.57
CA PRO A 450 39.02 26.44 -12.27
C PRO A 450 38.87 27.54 -11.22
N SER A 451 39.77 28.50 -11.27
CA SER A 451 39.79 29.68 -10.40
C SER A 451 38.80 30.75 -10.89
N SER A 452 38.18 30.55 -12.05
CA SER A 452 37.17 31.42 -12.64
C SER A 452 36.17 30.66 -13.52
N SER A 453 35.01 31.28 -13.77
CA SER A 453 34.02 30.80 -14.74
C SER A 453 34.52 30.79 -16.20
N GLU A 454 35.56 31.56 -16.53
CA GLU A 454 36.17 31.55 -17.87
C GLU A 454 37.03 30.29 -18.10
N GLU A 455 37.77 29.85 -17.06
CA GLU A 455 38.57 28.61 -17.11
C GLU A 455 37.68 27.38 -17.25
N VAL A 456 36.52 27.40 -16.59
CA VAL A 456 35.42 26.45 -16.73
C VAL A 456 34.98 26.26 -18.19
N VAL A 457 34.66 27.38 -18.86
CA VAL A 457 34.13 27.35 -20.24
C VAL A 457 35.19 26.80 -21.19
N LEU A 458 36.44 27.22 -21.01
CA LEU A 458 37.57 26.75 -21.80
C LEU A 458 37.83 25.26 -21.60
N LEU A 459 37.73 24.77 -20.35
CA LEU A 459 37.88 23.35 -20.05
C LEU A 459 36.82 22.52 -20.74
N ASN A 460 35.55 22.93 -20.62
CA ASN A 460 34.42 22.26 -21.26
C ASN A 460 34.60 22.19 -22.78
N GLN A 461 35.02 23.30 -23.40
CA GLN A 461 35.29 23.34 -24.84
C GLN A 461 36.39 22.34 -25.24
N ARG A 462 37.51 22.30 -24.52
CA ARG A 462 38.61 21.37 -24.81
C ARG A 462 38.21 19.91 -24.61
N PHE A 463 37.41 19.62 -23.59
CA PHE A 463 36.87 18.28 -23.38
C PHE A 463 35.96 17.85 -24.54
N LYS A 464 35.05 18.73 -24.99
CA LYS A 464 34.19 18.47 -26.15
C LYS A 464 35.00 18.18 -27.40
N GLU A 465 36.05 18.96 -27.65
CA GLU A 465 36.96 18.75 -28.79
C GLU A 465 37.67 17.38 -28.71
N LEU A 466 38.18 17.02 -27.53
CA LEU A 466 38.84 15.73 -27.30
C LEU A 466 37.87 14.56 -27.48
N LEU A 467 36.69 14.66 -26.87
CA LEU A 467 35.65 13.62 -26.95
C LEU A 467 35.14 13.46 -28.39
N PHE A 468 34.89 14.56 -29.08
CA PHE A 468 34.53 14.55 -30.50
C PHE A 468 35.64 13.90 -31.34
N SER A 469 36.91 14.21 -31.09
CA SER A 469 38.05 13.59 -31.78
C SER A 469 38.08 12.07 -31.58
N LYS A 470 37.90 11.59 -30.33
CA LYS A 470 37.88 10.15 -30.01
C LYS A 470 36.69 9.44 -30.65
N LEU A 471 35.49 10.02 -30.54
CA LEU A 471 34.27 9.48 -31.15
C LEU A 471 34.38 9.46 -32.66
N LYS A 472 34.85 10.56 -33.26
CA LYS A 472 35.14 10.63 -34.70
C LYS A 472 36.09 9.51 -35.08
N GLY A 473 37.24 9.36 -34.42
CA GLY A 473 38.19 8.28 -34.72
C GLY A 473 37.61 6.87 -34.61
N LYS A 474 36.78 6.60 -33.59
CA LYS A 474 36.13 5.30 -33.39
C LYS A 474 35.01 5.02 -34.40
N LEU A 475 34.22 6.03 -34.75
CA LEU A 475 33.12 5.89 -35.72
C LEU A 475 33.61 6.01 -37.18
N SER A 476 34.71 6.74 -37.43
CA SER A 476 35.34 6.91 -38.75
C SER A 476 36.20 5.72 -39.17
N TYR A 477 36.51 4.80 -38.25
CA TYR A 477 37.09 3.48 -38.61
C TYR A 477 36.18 2.68 -39.57
N PHE A 478 34.93 3.14 -39.80
CA PHE A 478 33.98 2.60 -40.77
C PHE A 478 33.90 3.36 -42.12
N GLN A 479 34.70 4.41 -42.33
CA GLN A 479 34.80 5.08 -43.65
C GLN A 479 35.87 4.46 -44.55
N GLU A 480 36.87 3.77 -44.01
CA GLU A 480 37.96 3.22 -44.84
C GLU A 480 37.54 1.98 -45.64
N GLN A 481 36.49 1.25 -45.25
CA GLN A 481 35.96 0.15 -46.07
C GLN A 481 35.11 0.60 -47.28
N GLU A 482 34.62 1.84 -47.30
CA GLU A 482 33.87 2.37 -48.45
C GLU A 482 34.79 2.87 -49.58
N ILE A 483 36.07 3.11 -49.26
CA ILE A 483 37.08 3.48 -50.26
C ILE A 483 37.61 2.24 -50.99
N GLU A 484 37.66 1.07 -50.36
CA GLU A 484 38.06 -0.18 -51.05
C GLU A 484 36.99 -0.69 -52.02
N ILE A 485 35.69 -0.53 -51.70
CA ILE A 485 34.60 -0.98 -52.59
C ILE A 485 34.52 -0.12 -53.86
N ASN A 486 34.88 1.17 -53.79
CA ASN A 486 34.91 2.06 -54.97
C ASN A 486 36.21 1.97 -55.79
N LYS A 487 37.29 1.42 -55.24
CA LYS A 487 38.50 1.11 -56.02
C LYS A 487 38.36 -0.17 -56.84
N GLY A 488 37.59 -1.17 -56.38
CA GLY A 488 37.31 -2.40 -57.13
C GLY A 488 36.25 -2.28 -58.24
N ARG A 489 35.70 -1.09 -58.49
CA ARG A 489 34.74 -0.82 -59.58
C ARG A 489 35.29 0.11 -60.67
N LEU A 490 36.54 0.54 -60.53
CA LEU A 490 37.28 1.36 -61.51
C LEU A 490 38.53 0.64 -62.08
N GLU A 491 38.66 -0.66 -61.79
CA GLU A 491 39.47 -1.61 -62.57
C GLU A 491 38.51 -2.51 -63.37
#